data_AF-A0A1D6IZG8-F1
#
_entry.id   AF-A0A1D6IZG8-F1
#
_cell.length_a   1.000
_cell.length_b   1.000
_cell.length_c   1.000
_cell.angle_alpha   90.00
_cell.angle_beta   90.00
_cell.angle_gamma   90.00
#
_symmetry.space_group_name_H-M   'P 1'
#
loop_
_entity.id
_entity.type
_entity.pdbx_description
1 polymer ?
#
loop_
_entity_poly.entity_id
_entity_poly.type
_entity_poly.pdbx_seq_one_letter_code
_entity_poly.pdbx_strand_id
1 'polypeptide(L)'
;MFWACRKAVKDVFLPYFDQAIWFQNTSMYHFSMFHASHHLEPIVATEDEIEAEVEAVKGVTKNLCPLKIVLDRVVLTSTGVLLGLWQVESGTDPAEIRSRLREALPRAPQKQLYDPVLLHTSFARILGHPRLPKEVSQFYLSINVKACFIF
;
A
#
# COMPACT_ATOMS: atom_id res chain seq x y z
N MET A 1 -8.83 2.23 -13.95
CA MET A 1 -8.18 1.02 -13.37
C MET A 1 -8.69 0.69 -11.97
N PHE A 2 -8.45 1.54 -10.97
CA PHE A 2 -8.79 1.27 -9.56
C PHE A 2 -10.25 0.87 -9.27
N TRP A 3 -11.23 1.43 -9.99
CA TRP A 3 -12.64 1.08 -9.83
C TRP A 3 -12.93 -0.40 -10.16
N ALA A 4 -12.31 -0.91 -11.24
CA ALA A 4 -12.48 -2.30 -11.65
C ALA A 4 -11.88 -3.26 -10.61
N CYS A 5 -10.72 -2.93 -10.04
CA CYS A 5 -10.09 -3.71 -8.97
C CYS A 5 -10.97 -3.74 -7.72
N ARG A 6 -11.54 -2.60 -7.30
CA ARG A 6 -12.47 -2.55 -6.16
C ARG A 6 -13.70 -3.42 -6.40
N LYS A 7 -14.29 -3.36 -7.59
CA LYS A 7 -15.46 -4.17 -7.94
C LYS A 7 -15.14 -5.66 -7.85
N ALA A 8 -14.05 -6.10 -8.49
CA ALA A 8 -13.62 -7.50 -8.43
C ALA A 8 -13.36 -7.98 -7.00
N VAL A 9 -12.65 -7.16 -6.19
CA VAL A 9 -12.39 -7.45 -4.78
C VAL A 9 -13.68 -7.56 -3.97
N LYS A 10 -14.66 -6.68 -4.19
CA LYS A 10 -15.97 -6.77 -3.55
C LYS A 10 -16.72 -8.04 -3.94
N ASP A 11 -16.78 -8.33 -5.24
CA ASP A 11 -17.53 -9.46 -5.77
C ASP A 11 -16.97 -10.80 -5.23
N VAL A 12 -15.64 -10.90 -5.01
CA VAL A 12 -14.98 -12.08 -4.45
C VAL A 12 -15.11 -12.19 -2.93
N PHE A 13 -14.88 -11.11 -2.17
CA PHE A 13 -14.76 -11.20 -0.70
C PHE A 13 -16.07 -10.97 0.06
N LEU A 14 -16.98 -10.16 -0.49
CA LEU A 14 -18.21 -9.80 0.22
C LEU A 14 -19.09 -11.01 0.59
N PRO A 15 -19.21 -12.08 -0.24
CA PRO A 15 -19.99 -13.26 0.14
C PRO A 15 -19.50 -13.96 1.41
N TYR A 16 -18.19 -13.90 1.70
CA TYR A 16 -17.58 -14.59 2.84
C TYR A 16 -17.40 -13.69 4.06
N PHE A 17 -17.21 -12.39 3.86
CA PHE A 17 -16.87 -11.44 4.92
C PHE A 17 -17.89 -10.32 5.05
N ASP A 18 -19.15 -10.56 4.66
CA ASP A 18 -20.20 -9.57 4.83
C ASP A 18 -20.19 -9.01 6.27
N GLN A 19 -20.23 -7.69 6.41
CA GLN A 19 -20.04 -6.92 7.65
C GLN A 19 -18.70 -7.12 8.40
N ALA A 20 -17.84 -8.05 7.98
CA ALA A 20 -16.52 -8.36 8.54
C ALA A 20 -15.36 -7.90 7.63
N ILE A 21 -15.64 -7.04 6.65
CA ILE A 21 -14.65 -6.44 5.75
C ILE A 21 -14.95 -4.96 5.54
N TRP A 22 -13.90 -4.15 5.59
CA TRP A 22 -13.94 -2.74 5.25
C TRP A 22 -13.23 -2.51 3.92
N PHE A 23 -13.87 -1.81 2.98
CA PHE A 23 -13.25 -1.45 1.70
C PHE A 23 -12.76 0.00 1.74
N GLN A 24 -11.52 0.20 1.30
CA GLN A 24 -10.92 1.52 1.22
C GLN A 24 -11.68 2.39 0.19
N ASN A 25 -11.76 3.69 0.47
CA ASN A 25 -12.31 4.67 -0.44
C ASN A 25 -11.39 4.82 -1.66
N THR A 26 -11.93 4.67 -2.87
CA THR A 26 -11.16 4.80 -4.11
C THR A 26 -10.54 6.17 -4.31
N SER A 27 -11.12 7.24 -3.76
CA SER A 27 -10.50 8.58 -3.81
C SER A 27 -9.23 8.69 -2.96
N MET A 28 -9.02 7.73 -2.05
CA MET A 28 -7.87 7.67 -1.14
C MET A 28 -6.85 6.61 -1.57
N TYR A 29 -7.03 5.97 -2.73
CA TYR A 29 -6.08 4.98 -3.21
C TYR A 29 -4.76 5.67 -3.55
N HIS A 30 -3.71 5.21 -2.89
CA HIS A 30 -2.35 5.65 -3.10
C HIS A 30 -1.41 4.45 -2.89
N PHE A 31 -0.16 4.64 -3.24
CA PHE A 31 0.95 3.84 -2.76
C PHE A 31 1.87 4.78 -1.99
N SER A 32 2.33 4.35 -0.82
CA SER A 32 3.28 5.14 -0.04
C SER A 32 4.61 5.22 -0.80
N MET A 33 4.98 6.42 -1.22
CA MET A 33 6.29 6.66 -1.83
C MET A 33 7.35 6.86 -0.76
N PHE A 34 7.14 7.83 0.14
CA PHE A 34 8.05 8.15 1.22
C PHE A 34 7.26 8.66 2.42
N HIS A 35 7.72 8.37 3.63
CA HIS A 35 7.15 8.93 4.85
C HIS A 35 8.10 9.99 5.41
N ALA A 36 7.65 11.24 5.43
CA ALA A 36 8.38 12.38 5.99
C ALA A 36 8.48 12.32 7.53
N SER A 37 7.57 11.59 8.18
CA SER A 37 7.59 11.32 9.62
C SER A 37 7.19 9.88 9.92
N HIS A 38 7.52 9.40 11.12
CA HIS A 38 7.21 8.05 11.54
C HIS A 38 6.33 8.05 12.80
N HIS A 39 5.34 7.17 12.89
CA HIS A 39 4.44 7.10 14.05
C HIS A 39 5.16 6.66 15.35
N LEU A 40 6.34 6.05 15.24
CA LEU A 40 7.18 5.73 16.40
C LEU A 40 7.98 6.95 16.89
N GLU A 41 8.26 7.90 16.00
CA GLU A 41 9.03 9.12 16.25
C GLU A 41 8.31 10.29 15.58
N PRO A 42 7.15 10.72 16.14
CA PRO A 42 6.36 11.78 15.53
C PRO A 42 7.14 13.10 15.56
N ILE A 43 7.36 13.67 14.39
CA ILE A 43 7.93 15.01 14.24
C ILE A 43 6.76 15.97 14.01
N VAL A 44 6.55 16.88 14.95
CA VAL A 44 5.62 17.99 14.75
C VAL A 44 6.31 18.99 13.82
N ALA A 45 5.69 19.25 12.67
CA ALA A 45 6.20 20.21 11.70
C ALA A 45 5.51 21.57 11.86
N THR A 46 6.29 22.65 11.83
CA THR A 46 5.76 24.02 11.70
C THR A 46 5.27 24.27 10.27
N GLU A 47 4.52 25.35 10.04
CA GLU A 47 4.08 25.74 8.68
C GLU A 47 5.27 25.91 7.72
N ASP A 48 6.35 26.57 8.17
CA ASP A 48 7.57 26.76 7.39
C ASP A 48 8.24 25.42 7.04
N GLU A 49 8.24 24.46 7.96
CA GLU A 49 8.79 23.12 7.73
C GLU A 49 7.94 22.32 6.74
N ILE A 50 6.62 22.45 6.80
CA ILE A 50 5.70 21.85 5.83
C ILE A 50 5.93 22.44 4.43
N GLU A 51 6.06 23.76 4.31
CA GLU A 51 6.32 24.41 3.02
C GLU A 51 7.68 23.98 2.45
N ALA A 52 8.71 23.86 3.29
CA ALA A 52 10.01 23.35 2.89
C ALA A 52 9.94 21.89 2.39
N GLU A 53 9.17 21.02 3.05
CA GLU A 53 8.93 19.65 2.58
C GLU A 53 8.21 19.64 1.22
N VAL A 54 7.18 20.47 1.05
CA VAL A 54 6.43 20.58 -0.21
C VAL A 54 7.33 21.03 -1.36
N GLU A 55 8.15 22.05 -1.16
CA GLU A 55 9.09 22.54 -2.17
C GLU A 55 10.17 21.50 -2.49
N ALA A 56 10.67 20.77 -1.50
CA ALA A 56 11.61 19.67 -1.73
C ALA A 56 10.98 18.55 -2.58
N VAL A 57 9.73 18.14 -2.29
CA VAL A 57 9.00 17.15 -3.10
C VAL A 57 8.77 17.67 -4.52
N LYS A 58 8.36 18.93 -4.70
CA LYS A 58 8.21 19.53 -6.04
C LYS A 58 9.53 19.52 -6.82
N GLY A 59 10.64 19.88 -6.16
CA GLY A 59 11.98 19.86 -6.74
C GLY A 59 12.38 18.46 -7.24
N VAL A 60 12.17 17.43 -6.42
CA VAL A 60 12.46 16.04 -6.81
C VAL A 60 11.58 15.60 -7.97
N THR A 61 10.26 15.83 -7.87
CA THR A 61 9.27 15.30 -8.81
C THR A 61 9.31 15.94 -10.19
N LYS A 62 9.78 17.19 -10.30
CA LYS A 62 9.90 17.92 -11.58
C LYS A 62 10.73 17.18 -12.64
N ASN A 63 11.73 16.41 -12.21
CA ASN A 63 12.68 15.73 -13.10
C ASN A 63 12.43 14.21 -13.19
N LEU A 64 11.30 13.72 -12.69
CA LEU A 64 10.96 12.30 -12.75
C LEU A 64 10.20 11.96 -14.03
N CYS A 65 10.51 10.80 -14.60
CA CYS A 65 9.72 10.23 -15.67
C CYS A 65 8.42 9.65 -15.08
N PRO A 66 7.24 9.97 -15.64
CA PRO A 66 5.98 9.40 -15.18
C PRO A 66 6.02 7.87 -15.13
N LEU A 67 5.56 7.32 -14.01
CA LEU A 67 5.48 5.88 -13.79
C LEU A 67 4.33 5.27 -14.59
N LYS A 68 4.65 4.27 -15.41
CA LYS A 68 3.68 3.34 -15.98
C LYS A 68 3.68 2.08 -15.12
N ILE A 69 2.58 1.83 -14.43
CA ILE A 69 2.43 0.71 -13.52
C ILE A 69 1.22 -0.15 -13.87
N VAL A 70 1.32 -1.44 -13.59
CA VAL A 70 0.25 -2.41 -13.77
C VAL A 70 0.01 -3.17 -12.47
N LEU A 71 -1.24 -3.55 -12.22
CA LEU A 71 -1.58 -4.40 -11.09
C LEU A 71 -1.06 -5.81 -11.39
N ASP A 72 -0.03 -6.25 -10.66
CA ASP A 72 0.55 -7.59 -10.82
C ASP A 72 -0.27 -8.62 -10.05
N ARG A 73 -0.50 -8.38 -8.75
CA ARG A 73 -1.20 -9.34 -7.89
C ARG A 73 -2.00 -8.68 -6.78
N VAL A 74 -2.97 -9.43 -6.25
CA VAL A 74 -3.69 -9.07 -5.02
C VAL A 74 -3.34 -10.07 -3.93
N VAL A 75 -2.84 -9.59 -2.79
CA VAL A 75 -2.35 -10.42 -1.68
C VAL A 75 -3.09 -10.08 -0.40
N LEU A 76 -3.56 -11.11 0.31
CA LEU A 76 -4.06 -10.98 1.67
C LEU A 76 -2.90 -11.19 2.65
N THR A 77 -2.60 -10.16 3.44
CA THR A 77 -1.59 -10.22 4.51
C THR A 77 -2.12 -10.96 5.74
N SER A 78 -1.23 -11.47 6.58
CA SER A 78 -1.58 -12.13 7.85
C SER A 78 -2.31 -11.21 8.84
N THR A 79 -2.18 -9.90 8.69
CA THR A 79 -2.89 -8.88 9.49
C THR A 79 -4.25 -8.50 8.90
N GLY A 80 -4.71 -9.23 7.87
CA GLY A 80 -6.03 -9.06 7.26
C GLY A 80 -6.12 -7.94 6.23
N VAL A 81 -5.02 -7.31 5.81
CA VAL A 81 -5.03 -6.28 4.76
C VAL A 81 -4.94 -6.92 3.39
N LEU A 82 -5.87 -6.56 2.50
CA LEU A 82 -5.85 -6.93 1.09
C LEU A 82 -5.14 -5.85 0.28
N LEU A 83 -3.96 -6.19 -0.23
CA LEU A 83 -3.08 -5.30 -0.96
C LEU A 83 -3.12 -5.60 -2.46
N GLY A 84 -3.27 -4.57 -3.29
CA GLY A 84 -2.86 -4.63 -4.69
C GLY A 84 -1.38 -4.30 -4.80
N LEU A 85 -0.59 -5.19 -5.39
CA LEU A 85 0.84 -5.00 -5.64
C LEU A 85 1.04 -4.59 -7.09
N TRP A 86 1.80 -3.52 -7.30
CA TRP A 86 1.98 -2.90 -8.60
C TRP A 86 3.39 -3.16 -9.13
N GLN A 87 3.48 -3.57 -10.39
CA GLN A 87 4.74 -3.68 -11.11
C GLN A 87 4.96 -2.44 -11.96
N VAL A 88 6.20 -1.95 -11.99
CA VAL A 88 6.63 -0.85 -12.86
C VAL A 88 7.00 -1.41 -14.24
N GLU A 89 6.34 -0.92 -15.28
CA GLU A 89 6.67 -1.24 -16.67
C GLU A 89 7.67 -0.24 -17.26
N SER A 90 7.55 1.05 -16.89
CA SER A 90 8.44 2.12 -17.34
C SER A 90 8.35 3.36 -16.43
N GLY A 91 9.32 4.27 -16.53
CA GLY A 91 9.39 5.49 -15.72
C GLY A 91 10.58 5.47 -14.76
N THR A 92 10.62 6.40 -13.80
CA THR A 92 11.68 6.40 -12.79
C THR A 92 11.45 5.31 -11.74
N ASP A 93 12.45 4.49 -11.46
CA ASP A 93 12.37 3.41 -10.48
C ASP A 93 11.96 3.91 -9.07
N PRO A 94 11.04 3.23 -8.35
CA PRO A 94 10.62 3.65 -7.01
C PRO A 94 11.75 3.78 -6.00
N ALA A 95 12.79 2.94 -6.08
CA ALA A 95 13.95 3.04 -5.19
C ALA A 95 14.73 4.34 -5.45
N GLU A 96 14.87 4.73 -6.71
CA GLU A 96 15.49 6.00 -7.10
C GLU A 96 14.67 7.20 -6.61
N ILE A 97 13.33 7.17 -6.78
CA ILE A 97 12.44 8.21 -6.27
C ILE A 97 12.61 8.34 -4.75
N ARG A 98 12.63 7.22 -4.03
CA ARG A 98 12.81 7.17 -2.58
C ARG A 98 14.18 7.68 -2.13
N SER A 99 15.25 7.38 -2.86
CA SER A 99 16.59 7.91 -2.57
C SER A 99 16.62 9.42 -2.70
N ARG A 100 16.11 9.96 -3.82
CA ARG A 100 16.07 11.41 -4.05
C ARG A 100 15.22 12.13 -3.01
N LEU A 101 14.08 11.55 -2.62
CA LEU A 101 13.25 12.12 -1.55
C LEU A 101 13.97 12.09 -0.20
N ARG A 102 14.69 11.01 0.13
CA ARG A 102 15.49 10.93 1.36
C ARG A 102 16.57 12.01 1.41
N GLU A 103 17.23 12.27 0.29
CA GLU A 103 18.30 13.27 0.19
C GLU A 103 17.76 14.71 0.23
N ALA A 104 16.59 14.95 -0.34
CA ALA A 104 16.03 16.29 -0.47
C ALA A 104 15.17 16.73 0.73
N LEU A 105 14.48 15.80 1.41
CA LEU A 105 13.54 16.17 2.47
C LEU A 105 14.26 16.61 3.75
N PRO A 106 13.86 17.75 4.35
CA PRO A 106 14.41 18.17 5.62
C PRO A 106 14.04 17.15 6.71
N ARG A 107 15.02 16.78 7.55
CA ARG A 107 14.83 15.83 8.66
C ARG A 107 14.24 14.47 8.24
N ALA A 108 14.51 14.02 7.00
CA ALA A 108 14.04 12.74 6.51
C ALA A 108 14.35 11.59 7.51
N PRO A 109 13.37 10.72 7.84
CA PRO A 109 13.60 9.63 8.77
C PRO A 109 14.68 8.68 8.27
N GLN A 110 15.64 8.34 9.14
CA GLN A 110 16.76 7.45 8.80
C GLN A 110 16.28 6.03 8.43
N LYS A 111 15.18 5.58 9.05
CA LYS A 111 14.57 4.28 8.80
C LYS A 111 13.21 4.47 8.11
N GLN A 112 13.05 3.84 6.96
CA GLN A 112 11.77 3.68 6.28
C GLN A 112 11.27 2.24 6.52
N LEU A 113 9.96 2.05 6.70
CA LEU A 113 9.37 0.74 7.01
C LEU A 113 8.90 -0.04 5.76
N TYR A 114 9.40 0.31 4.59
CA TYR A 114 8.96 -0.26 3.31
C TYR A 114 10.12 -0.95 2.61
N ASP A 115 9.79 -2.02 1.89
CA ASP A 115 10.67 -2.55 0.86
C ASP A 115 10.90 -1.46 -0.20
N PRO A 116 12.16 -1.17 -0.59
CA PRO A 116 12.53 -0.04 -1.43
C PRO A 116 11.99 -0.11 -2.86
N VAL A 117 11.54 -1.26 -3.35
CA VAL A 117 10.97 -1.40 -4.70
C VAL A 117 9.47 -1.66 -4.71
N LEU A 118 8.89 -2.08 -3.59
CA LEU A 118 7.48 -2.46 -3.53
C LEU A 118 6.54 -1.23 -3.61
N LEU A 119 5.64 -1.25 -4.59
CA LEU A 119 4.47 -0.37 -4.67
C LEU A 119 3.22 -1.18 -4.33
N HIS A 120 2.46 -0.74 -3.33
CA HIS A 120 1.22 -1.40 -2.95
C HIS A 120 0.11 -0.39 -2.63
N THR A 121 -1.14 -0.79 -2.87
CA THR A 121 -2.33 -0.04 -2.47
C THR A 121 -3.22 -0.94 -1.62
N SER A 122 -3.69 -0.43 -0.49
CA SER A 122 -4.66 -1.14 0.34
C SER A 122 -6.07 -1.04 -0.26
N PHE A 123 -6.65 -2.17 -0.66
CA PHE A 123 -8.02 -2.22 -1.21
C PHE A 123 -9.08 -2.45 -0.14
N ALA A 124 -8.78 -3.32 0.82
CA ALA A 124 -9.70 -3.69 1.89
C ALA A 124 -8.95 -4.18 3.13
N ARG A 125 -9.66 -4.23 4.25
CA ARG A 125 -9.20 -4.84 5.50
C ARG A 125 -10.27 -5.77 6.04
N ILE A 126 -9.90 -7.02 6.27
CA ILE A 126 -10.70 -8.00 6.99
C ILE A 126 -10.68 -7.63 8.47
N LEU A 127 -11.86 -7.52 9.07
CA LEU A 127 -12.08 -7.09 10.45
C LEU A 127 -12.59 -8.23 11.35
N GLY A 128 -12.97 -9.36 10.77
CA GLY A 128 -13.51 -10.50 11.51
C GLY A 128 -13.37 -11.81 10.73
N HIS A 129 -13.80 -12.91 11.35
CA HIS A 129 -13.76 -14.23 10.73
C HIS A 129 -14.73 -14.32 9.53
N PRO A 130 -14.45 -15.19 8.54
CA PRO A 130 -15.41 -15.44 7.47
C PRO A 130 -16.68 -16.08 8.03
N ARG A 131 -17.81 -15.83 7.35
CA ARG A 131 -19.03 -16.62 7.50
C ARG A 131 -18.87 -17.87 6.64
N LEU A 132 -18.58 -18.99 7.28
CA LEU A 132 -18.56 -20.28 6.60
C LEU A 132 -19.98 -20.87 6.56
N PRO A 133 -20.39 -21.52 5.46
CA PRO A 133 -21.57 -22.38 5.47
C PRO A 133 -21.44 -23.42 6.58
N LYS A 134 -22.55 -23.77 7.24
CA LYS A 134 -22.57 -24.65 8.43
C LYS A 134 -21.86 -25.99 8.23
N GLU A 135 -21.75 -26.46 6.99
CA GLU A 135 -21.08 -27.72 6.61
C GLU A 135 -19.53 -27.66 6.61
N VAL A 136 -18.93 -26.46 6.66
CA VAL A 136 -17.46 -26.26 6.65
C VAL A 136 -16.94 -25.83 8.02
N SER A 137 -17.79 -25.88 9.06
CA SER A 137 -17.53 -25.32 10.39
C SER A 137 -16.43 -26.01 11.21
N GLN A 138 -15.75 -27.02 10.67
CA GLN A 138 -14.79 -27.84 11.41
C GLN A 138 -13.44 -28.07 10.73
N PHE A 139 -13.04 -27.19 9.82
CA PHE A 139 -11.64 -27.10 9.44
C PHE A 139 -11.09 -25.76 9.93
N TYR A 140 -10.08 -25.83 10.80
CA TYR A 140 -9.10 -24.77 10.96
C TYR A 140 -8.81 -24.25 9.55
N LEU A 141 -9.20 -23.01 9.27
CA LEU A 141 -8.85 -22.36 8.02
C LEU A 141 -7.34 -22.06 8.11
N SER A 142 -6.52 -23.09 7.97
CA SER A 142 -5.21 -22.95 7.35
C SER A 142 -5.52 -22.51 5.92
N ILE A 143 -5.78 -21.21 5.77
CA ILE A 143 -5.59 -20.53 4.51
C ILE A 143 -4.12 -20.83 4.21
N ASN A 144 -3.88 -21.82 3.36
CA ASN A 144 -2.61 -21.98 2.67
C ASN A 144 -2.51 -20.75 1.76
N VAL A 145 -2.23 -19.59 2.37
CA VAL A 145 -1.48 -18.54 1.72
C VAL A 145 -0.18 -19.26 1.43
N LYS A 146 -0.04 -19.80 0.21
CA LYS A 146 1.27 -20.05 -0.33
C LYS A 146 1.94 -18.69 -0.33
N ALA A 147 2.58 -18.36 0.78
CA ALA A 147 3.67 -17.42 0.80
C ALA A 147 4.61 -17.97 -0.27
N CYS A 148 4.56 -17.35 -1.43
CA CYS A 148 5.57 -17.54 -2.45
C CYS A 148 6.81 -16.89 -1.85
N PHE A 149 7.50 -17.64 -0.99
CA PHE A 149 8.91 -17.44 -0.72
C PHE A 149 9.60 -17.77 -2.04
N ILE A 150 9.76 -16.78 -2.88
CA ILE A 150 10.79 -16.81 -3.91
C ILE A 150 11.99 -16.17 -3.22
N PHE A 151 13.02 -16.99 -3.02
CA PHE A 151 14.36 -16.55 -2.63
C PHE A 151 14.92 -15.59 -3.67
#